data_AF-A0A355B9G6-F1
#
_entry.id   AF-A0A355B9G6-F1
#
_cell.length_a   1.000
_cell.length_b   1.000
_cell.length_c   1.000
_cell.angle_alpha   90.00
_cell.angle_beta   90.00
_cell.angle_gamma   90.00
#
_symmetry.space_group_name_H-M   'P 1'
#
loop_
_entity.id
_entity.type
_entity.pdbx_description
1 polymer ?
#
loop_
_entity_poly.entity_id
_entity_poly.type
_entity_poly.pdbx_seq_one_letter_code
_entity_poly.pdbx_strand_id
1 'polypeptide(L)'
;MNNKSKFGFLLLLVIVVSCVKNPFTGKNTMALPGTGNSSLFPMAFAQYEQFLSENKVVTGTKDAARIENVGLKIKTAAEKYLTANGQADYLKDYKWEYKLVQDPSLNAWCMPGGK
;
A
#
# COMPACT_ATOMS: atom_id res chain seq x y z
N MET A 1 -26.94 -34.08 -0.03
CA MET A 1 -26.62 -32.79 -0.69
C MET A 1 -25.84 -33.05 -1.97
N ASN A 2 -26.41 -32.66 -3.12
CA ASN A 2 -25.75 -32.78 -4.43
C ASN A 2 -24.42 -32.03 -4.47
N ASN A 3 -23.41 -32.55 -5.18
CA ASN A 3 -22.08 -31.92 -5.28
C ASN A 3 -22.15 -30.47 -5.81
N LYS A 4 -23.14 -30.15 -6.66
CA LYS A 4 -23.42 -28.77 -7.12
C LYS A 4 -23.89 -27.84 -5.99
N SER A 5 -24.68 -28.36 -5.04
CA SER A 5 -25.14 -27.61 -3.85
C SER A 5 -24.02 -27.44 -2.82
N LYS A 6 -23.12 -28.42 -2.69
CA LYS A 6 -21.89 -28.28 -1.88
C LYS A 6 -20.95 -27.22 -2.45
N PHE A 7 -20.77 -27.19 -3.76
CA PHE A 7 -19.93 -26.20 -4.44
C PHE A 7 -20.52 -24.77 -4.33
N GLY A 8 -21.84 -24.63 -4.50
CA GLY A 8 -22.53 -23.36 -4.27
C GLY A 8 -22.41 -22.85 -2.83
N PHE A 9 -22.51 -23.75 -1.85
CA PHE A 9 -22.34 -23.40 -0.43
C PHE A 9 -20.89 -22.99 -0.10
N LEU A 10 -19.90 -23.68 -0.69
CA LEU A 10 -18.49 -23.32 -0.54
C LEU A 10 -18.18 -21.95 -1.15
N LEU A 11 -18.71 -21.66 -2.34
CA LEU A 11 -18.55 -20.36 -3.00
C LEU A 11 -19.18 -19.24 -2.17
N LEU A 12 -20.38 -19.47 -1.62
CA LEU A 12 -21.05 -18.53 -0.74
C LEU A 12 -20.19 -18.27 0.52
N LEU A 13 -19.64 -19.32 1.13
CA LEU A 13 -18.77 -19.22 2.30
C LEU A 13 -17.53 -18.34 2.05
N VAL A 14 -16.88 -18.48 0.89
CA VAL A 14 -15.70 -17.67 0.51
C VAL A 14 -16.06 -16.19 0.40
N ILE A 15 -17.24 -15.87 -0.13
CA ILE A 15 -17.70 -14.48 -0.26
C ILE A 15 -17.95 -13.85 1.12
N VAL A 16 -18.57 -14.56 2.06
CA VAL A 16 -18.84 -14.00 3.40
C VAL A 16 -17.55 -13.76 4.20
N VAL A 17 -16.52 -14.59 4.02
CA VAL A 17 -15.22 -14.45 4.70
C VAL A 17 -14.36 -13.31 4.13
N SER A 18 -14.64 -12.85 2.91
CA SER A 18 -13.90 -11.76 2.25
C SER A 18 -14.20 -10.35 2.81
N CYS A 19 -15.13 -10.22 3.74
CA CYS A 19 -15.52 -8.93 4.31
C CYS A 19 -14.57 -8.54 5.46
N VAL A 20 -13.68 -7.57 5.22
CA VAL A 20 -12.66 -7.11 6.17
C VAL A 20 -12.94 -5.67 6.57
N LYS A 21 -12.82 -5.36 7.87
CA LYS A 21 -13.00 -4.00 8.38
C LYS A 21 -11.77 -3.15 8.08
N ASN A 22 -11.98 -2.02 7.41
CA ASN A 22 -10.93 -1.05 7.15
C ASN A 22 -10.55 -0.33 8.47
N PRO A 23 -9.27 -0.33 8.87
CA PRO A 23 -8.86 0.24 10.15
C PRO A 23 -8.85 1.77 10.22
N PHE A 24 -8.90 2.44 9.08
CA PHE A 24 -8.94 3.90 9.02
C PHE A 24 -10.37 4.44 9.04
N THR A 25 -11.28 3.77 8.32
CA THR A 25 -12.67 4.26 8.17
C THR A 25 -13.67 3.50 9.03
N GLY A 26 -13.29 2.34 9.56
CA GLY A 26 -14.19 1.42 10.27
C GLY A 26 -15.25 0.76 9.40
N LYS A 27 -15.27 1.02 8.08
CA LYS A 27 -16.22 0.43 7.14
C LYS A 27 -15.76 -0.96 6.70
N ASN A 28 -16.72 -1.84 6.43
CA ASN A 28 -16.43 -3.17 5.90
C ASN A 28 -16.18 -3.07 4.39
N THR A 29 -15.05 -3.61 3.94
CA THR A 29 -14.63 -3.63 2.54
C THR A 29 -14.37 -5.06 2.10
N MET A 30 -14.66 -5.34 0.84
CA MET A 30 -14.40 -6.65 0.25
C MET A 30 -12.91 -6.78 -0.08
N ALA A 31 -12.19 -7.63 0.65
CA ALA A 31 -10.82 -8.01 0.36
C ALA A 31 -10.85 -9.38 -0.32
N LEU A 32 -10.76 -9.39 -1.66
CA LEU A 32 -10.80 -10.62 -2.44
C LEU A 32 -9.54 -11.47 -2.17
N PRO A 33 -9.68 -12.81 -2.04
CA PRO A 33 -8.53 -13.70 -1.97
C PRO A 33 -7.61 -13.50 -3.18
N GLY A 34 -6.31 -13.27 -2.95
CA GLY A 34 -5.31 -13.07 -4.00
C GLY A 34 -4.92 -11.62 -4.30
N THR A 35 -5.60 -10.62 -3.73
CA THR A 35 -5.21 -9.19 -3.82
C THR A 35 -4.30 -8.75 -2.67
N GLY A 36 -3.62 -9.69 -2.02
CA GLY A 36 -2.71 -9.41 -0.92
C GLY A 36 -1.47 -8.63 -1.38
N ASN A 37 -0.79 -8.01 -0.41
CA ASN A 37 0.42 -7.25 -0.65
C ASN A 37 1.51 -8.04 -1.40
N SER A 38 1.59 -9.36 -1.19
CA SER A 38 2.60 -10.23 -1.81
C SER A 38 2.48 -10.34 -3.34
N SER A 39 1.27 -10.22 -3.89
CA SER A 39 1.06 -10.18 -5.35
C SER A 39 1.09 -8.76 -5.90
N LEU A 40 0.58 -7.78 -5.15
CA LEU A 40 0.47 -6.39 -5.59
C LEU A 40 1.80 -5.62 -5.57
N PHE A 41 2.59 -5.77 -4.51
CA PHE A 41 3.79 -4.96 -4.31
C PHE A 41 4.88 -5.18 -5.37
N PRO A 42 5.17 -6.41 -5.84
CA PRO A 42 6.16 -6.60 -6.90
C PRO A 42 5.83 -5.80 -8.17
N MET A 43 4.55 -5.78 -8.58
CA MET A 43 4.12 -5.01 -9.75
C MET A 43 4.20 -3.50 -9.48
N ALA A 44 3.76 -3.04 -8.30
CA ALA A 44 3.86 -1.64 -7.92
C ALA A 44 5.31 -1.14 -7.90
N PHE A 45 6.24 -1.95 -7.36
CA PHE A 45 7.65 -1.60 -7.30
C PHE A 45 8.28 -1.59 -8.70
N ALA A 46 7.94 -2.55 -9.57
CA ALA A 46 8.43 -2.54 -10.95
C ALA A 46 7.98 -1.27 -11.71
N GLN A 47 6.72 -0.86 -11.55
CA GLN A 47 6.20 0.37 -12.15
C GLN A 47 6.85 1.63 -11.56
N TYR A 48 7.11 1.63 -10.25
CA TYR A 48 7.82 2.71 -9.59
C TYR A 48 9.26 2.88 -10.11
N GLU A 49 10.01 1.79 -10.21
CA GLU A 49 11.37 1.80 -10.76
C GLU A 49 11.37 2.27 -12.22
N GLN A 50 10.41 1.81 -13.02
CA GLN A 50 10.24 2.27 -14.39
C GLN A 50 10.01 3.80 -14.42
N PHE A 51 9.07 4.31 -13.60
CA PHE A 51 8.82 5.74 -13.51
C PHE A 51 10.08 6.54 -13.13
N LEU A 52 10.85 6.09 -12.14
CA LEU A 52 12.09 6.75 -11.73
C LEU A 52 13.16 6.70 -12.83
N SER A 53 13.17 5.67 -13.67
CA SER A 53 14.09 5.57 -14.80
C SER A 53 13.74 6.51 -15.96
N GLU A 54 12.44 6.81 -16.14
CA GLU A 54 11.93 7.69 -17.19
C GLU A 54 11.94 9.18 -16.78
N ASN A 55 12.07 9.47 -15.48
CA ASN A 55 11.98 10.82 -14.94
C ASN A 55 13.26 11.26 -14.21
N LYS A 56 13.50 12.57 -14.19
CA LYS A 56 14.70 13.12 -13.55
C LYS A 56 14.53 13.21 -12.03
N VAL A 57 15.10 12.24 -11.32
CA VAL A 57 15.16 12.26 -9.85
C VAL A 57 16.19 13.32 -9.37
N VAL A 58 15.76 14.16 -8.44
CA VAL A 58 16.61 15.17 -7.79
C VAL A 58 17.26 14.56 -6.55
N THR A 59 18.60 14.60 -6.50
CA THR A 59 19.39 14.05 -5.38
C THR A 59 20.45 15.06 -4.93
N GLY A 60 20.95 14.90 -3.69
CA GLY A 60 22.03 15.73 -3.14
C GLY A 60 21.66 17.19 -2.83
N THR A 61 20.40 17.59 -3.02
CA THR A 61 19.92 18.94 -2.71
C THR A 61 19.29 19.02 -1.32
N LYS A 62 19.23 20.23 -0.76
CA LYS A 62 18.53 20.49 0.52
C LYS A 62 17.04 20.14 0.44
N ASP A 63 16.42 20.32 -0.72
CA ASP A 63 15.01 20.04 -0.91
C ASP A 63 14.73 18.53 -1.02
N ALA A 64 15.57 17.78 -1.75
CA ALA A 64 15.47 16.33 -1.78
C ALA A 64 15.62 15.73 -0.37
N ALA A 65 16.62 16.21 0.39
CA ALA A 65 16.79 15.80 1.79
C ALA A 65 15.60 16.20 2.67
N ARG A 66 14.99 17.36 2.43
CA ARG A 66 13.79 17.80 3.16
C ARG A 66 12.61 16.86 2.90
N ILE A 67 12.35 16.49 1.64
CA ILE A 67 11.28 15.57 1.25
C ILE A 67 11.45 14.23 1.96
N GLU A 68 12.66 13.66 1.93
CA GLU A 68 12.95 12.40 2.60
C GLU A 68 12.73 12.49 4.11
N ASN A 69 13.23 13.54 4.76
CA ASN A 69 13.06 13.75 6.20
C ASN A 69 11.59 13.91 6.62
N VAL A 70 10.79 14.64 5.85
CA VAL A 70 9.35 14.79 6.12
C VAL A 70 8.63 13.47 5.91
N GLY A 71 8.94 12.75 4.82
CA GLY A 71 8.39 11.43 4.55
C GLY A 71 8.68 10.44 5.68
N LEU A 72 9.90 10.39 6.18
CA LEU A 72 10.25 9.53 7.32
C LEU A 72 9.47 9.88 8.59
N LYS A 73 9.22 11.18 8.87
CA LYS A 73 8.36 11.58 10.00
C LYS A 73 6.93 11.10 9.83
N ILE A 74 6.38 11.19 8.61
CA ILE A 74 5.03 10.71 8.28
C ILE A 74 4.96 9.19 8.44
N LYS A 75 5.93 8.45 7.91
CA LYS A 75 6.06 7.00 8.11
C LYS A 75 6.01 6.65 9.60
N THR A 76 6.87 7.26 10.41
CA THR A 76 6.93 6.97 11.85
C THR A 76 5.61 7.30 12.56
N ALA A 77 4.94 8.40 12.18
CA ALA A 77 3.63 8.73 12.74
C ALA A 77 2.56 7.68 12.38
N ALA A 78 2.56 7.19 11.13
CA ALA A 78 1.66 6.14 10.67
C ALA A 78 1.90 4.80 11.39
N GLU A 79 3.15 4.39 11.54
CA GLU A 79 3.52 3.18 12.30
C GLU A 79 3.06 3.26 13.75
N LYS A 80 3.27 4.41 14.41
CA LYS A 80 2.80 4.65 15.79
C LYS A 80 1.28 4.57 15.89
N TYR A 81 0.56 5.22 14.98
CA TYR A 81 -0.90 5.19 14.95
C TYR A 81 -1.45 3.77 14.79
N LEU A 82 -0.93 3.02 13.82
CA LEU A 82 -1.39 1.65 13.55
C LEU A 82 -1.05 0.71 14.71
N THR A 83 0.15 0.84 15.29
CA THR A 83 0.52 0.08 16.49
C THR A 83 -0.41 0.38 17.66
N ALA A 84 -0.72 1.66 17.92
CA ALA A 84 -1.64 2.06 18.98
C ALA A 84 -3.06 1.52 18.77
N ASN A 85 -3.46 1.31 17.52
CA ASN A 85 -4.75 0.72 17.14
C ASN A 85 -4.73 -0.81 16.99
N GLY A 86 -3.70 -1.48 17.51
CA GLY A 86 -3.61 -2.95 17.51
C GLY A 86 -3.21 -3.56 16.15
N GLN A 87 -2.61 -2.78 15.26
CA GLN A 87 -2.23 -3.19 13.91
C GLN A 87 -0.73 -2.98 13.63
N ALA A 88 0.13 -3.40 14.55
CA ALA A 88 1.58 -3.22 14.44
C ALA A 88 2.16 -3.78 13.11
N ASP A 89 1.60 -4.89 12.61
CA ASP A 89 2.10 -5.59 11.42
C ASP A 89 1.54 -5.05 10.09
N TYR A 90 0.64 -4.05 10.11
CA TYR A 90 -0.06 -3.60 8.90
C TYR A 90 0.89 -3.05 7.81
N LEU A 91 2.00 -2.42 8.23
CA LEU A 91 2.99 -1.82 7.34
C LEU A 91 4.26 -2.66 7.18
N LYS A 92 4.31 -3.90 7.70
CA LYS A 92 5.56 -4.69 7.78
C LYS A 92 6.25 -4.92 6.43
N ASP A 93 5.47 -5.02 5.36
CA ASP A 93 5.96 -5.32 4.02
C ASP A 93 6.24 -4.05 3.19
N TYR A 94 6.01 -2.86 3.76
CA TYR A 94 6.22 -1.58 3.08
C TYR A 94 7.72 -1.28 2.96
N LYS A 95 8.13 -0.84 1.78
CA LYS A 95 9.50 -0.41 1.46
C LYS A 95 9.50 1.09 1.20
N TRP A 96 9.23 1.84 2.26
CA TRP A 96 9.10 3.29 2.24
C TRP A 96 10.25 3.98 1.51
N GLU A 97 9.91 4.78 0.52
CA GLU A 97 10.84 5.56 -0.27
C GLU A 97 10.20 6.88 -0.67
N TYR A 98 10.98 7.96 -0.59
CA TYR A 98 10.51 9.30 -0.90
C TYR A 98 11.52 9.93 -1.86
N LYS A 99 11.06 10.27 -3.07
CA LYS A 99 11.90 10.89 -4.10
C LYS A 99 11.32 12.22 -4.51
N LEU A 100 12.21 13.19 -4.68
CA LEU A 100 11.89 14.43 -5.37
C LEU A 100 12.18 14.23 -6.85
N VAL A 101 11.21 14.54 -7.71
CA VAL A 101 11.33 14.42 -9.16
C VAL A 101 11.15 15.79 -9.79
N GLN A 102 12.00 16.12 -10.75
CA GLN A 102 11.96 17.39 -11.46
C GLN A 102 10.85 17.36 -12.50
N ASP A 103 9.74 18.02 -12.20
CA ASP A 103 8.59 18.16 -13.10
C ASP A 103 8.03 19.60 -13.00
N PRO A 104 7.60 20.23 -14.11
CA PRO A 104 6.98 21.55 -14.07
C PRO A 104 5.58 21.56 -13.43
N SER A 105 4.95 20.39 -13.29
CA SER A 105 3.60 20.22 -12.75
C SER A 105 3.60 20.24 -11.23
N LEU A 106 2.61 20.90 -10.64
CA LEU A 106 2.38 20.85 -9.19
C LEU A 106 1.69 19.53 -8.82
N ASN A 107 2.45 18.49 -8.44
CA ASN A 107 1.88 17.19 -8.13
C ASN A 107 2.68 16.40 -7.07
N ALA A 108 2.02 15.44 -6.44
CA ALA A 108 2.59 14.39 -5.61
C ALA A 108 1.67 13.16 -5.65
N TRP A 109 2.24 11.96 -5.66
CA TRP A 109 1.48 10.71 -5.67
C TRP A 109 2.22 9.62 -4.90
N CYS A 110 1.54 8.51 -4.64
CA CYS A 110 2.10 7.33 -3.98
C CYS A 110 1.61 6.04 -4.64
N MET A 111 2.42 4.99 -4.57
CA MET A 111 2.13 3.63 -5.01
C MET A 111 2.05 2.65 -3.82
N PRO A 112 1.34 1.51 -3.97
CA PRO A 112 1.24 0.50 -2.91
C PRO A 112 2.61 0.03 -2.40
N GLY A 113 2.72 -0.17 -1.09
CA GLY A 113 3.97 -0.60 -0.44
C GLY A 113 4.91 0.55 -0.07
N GLY A 114 4.43 1.80 -0.09
CA GLY A 114 5.14 2.97 0.43
C GLY A 114 6.10 3.60 -0.58
N LYS A 115 5.75 3.56 -1.86
CA LYS A 115 6.52 4.19 -2.95
C LYS A 115 5.96 5.54 -3.33
#